data_AF-A0A2S7Q2R7-F1
#
_entry.id   AF-A0A2S7Q2R7-F1
#
_cell.length_a   1.000
_cell.length_b   1.000
_cell.length_c   1.000
_cell.angle_alpha   90.00
_cell.angle_beta   90.00
_cell.angle_gamma   90.00
#
_symmetry.space_group_name_H-M   'P 1'
#
loop_
_entity.id
_entity.type
_entity.pdbx_description
1 polymer ?
#
loop_
_entity_poly.entity_id
_entity_poly.type
_entity_poly.pdbx_seq_one_letter_code
_entity_poly.pdbx_strand_id
1 'polypeptide(L)'
;MFSANIVTTIDAEPHPFGNELAQVTEIAEEYGISQETLTVVDEEEQELLSKGLFKFRAEDYMSEIQGLFMSAFSDVKPSMAPLDATYQPLHF
;
A
#
# COMPACT_ATOMS: atom_id res chain seq x y z
N MET A 1 17.48 -8.64 3.59
CA MET A 1 18.85 -8.45 3.05
C MET A 1 18.75 -8.64 1.56
N PHE A 2 18.88 -7.58 0.78
CA PHE A 2 18.80 -7.66 -0.69
C PHE A 2 20.09 -8.33 -1.17
N SER A 3 20.01 -9.61 -1.53
CA SER A 3 21.14 -10.32 -2.10
C SER A 3 21.35 -9.85 -3.53
N ALA A 4 22.26 -8.88 -3.70
CA ALA A 4 22.82 -8.49 -4.98
C ALA A 4 23.69 -9.65 -5.51
N ASN A 5 23.05 -10.64 -6.13
CA ASN A 5 23.73 -11.60 -7.00
C ASN A 5 24.00 -10.93 -8.35
N ILE A 6 24.90 -9.94 -8.36
CA ILE A 6 25.59 -9.54 -9.59
C ILE A 6 26.57 -10.66 -9.88
N VAL A 7 26.11 -11.64 -10.65
CA VAL A 7 26.98 -12.63 -11.28
C VAL A 7 27.81 -11.88 -12.31
N THR A 8 29.01 -11.47 -11.89
CA THR A 8 30.11 -11.14 -12.79
C THR A 8 30.57 -12.43 -13.46
N THR A 9 29.97 -12.80 -14.58
CA THR A 9 30.57 -13.71 -15.55
C THR A 9 30.91 -12.92 -16.80
N ILE A 10 32.20 -12.69 -16.95
CA ILE A 10 32.87 -12.16 -18.12
C ILE A 10 32.72 -13.23 -19.21
N ASP A 11 31.65 -13.14 -20.00
CA ASP A 11 31.57 -13.65 -21.37
C ASP A 11 30.50 -12.83 -22.08
N ALA A 12 30.92 -12.18 -23.17
CA ALA A 12 30.19 -11.14 -23.89
C ALA A 12 29.08 -11.72 -24.78
N GLU A 13 28.17 -12.51 -24.22
CA GLU A 13 26.89 -12.78 -24.87
C GLU A 13 25.90 -11.68 -24.45
N PRO A 14 25.32 -10.93 -25.41
CA PRO A 14 24.35 -9.90 -25.09
C PRO A 14 23.18 -10.54 -24.35
N HIS A 15 22.85 -9.99 -23.18
CA HIS A 15 21.70 -10.46 -22.40
C HIS A 15 20.48 -10.57 -23.34
N PRO A 16 19.81 -11.73 -23.42
CA PRO A 16 18.78 -11.98 -24.43
C PRO A 16 17.58 -11.03 -24.34
N PHE A 17 17.45 -10.33 -23.22
CA PHE A 17 16.47 -9.27 -22.98
C PHE A 17 17.10 -7.91 -22.65
N GLY A 18 18.38 -7.69 -22.98
CA GLY A 18 19.11 -6.47 -22.58
C GLY A 18 18.48 -5.20 -23.15
N ASN A 19 17.90 -5.27 -24.35
CA ASN A 19 17.21 -4.16 -24.99
C ASN A 19 15.87 -3.85 -24.31
N GLU A 20 15.13 -4.88 -23.90
CA GLU A 20 13.86 -4.75 -23.18
C GLU A 20 14.11 -4.26 -21.75
N LEU A 21 15.17 -4.75 -21.09
CA LEU A 21 15.58 -4.25 -19.78
C LEU A 21 16.02 -2.79 -19.82
N ALA A 22 16.71 -2.37 -20.90
CA ALA A 22 17.04 -0.96 -21.11
C ALA A 22 15.77 -0.12 -21.25
N GLN A 23 14.78 -0.57 -22.03
CA GLN A 23 13.47 0.10 -22.15
C GLN A 23 12.72 0.15 -20.81
N VAL A 24 12.71 -0.94 -20.04
CA VAL A 24 12.07 -0.97 -18.71
C VAL A 24 12.76 -0.01 -17.75
N THR A 25 14.09 0.11 -17.83
CA THR A 25 14.87 1.05 -17.03
C THR A 25 14.54 2.49 -17.41
N GLU A 26 14.47 2.79 -18.71
CA GLU A 26 14.05 4.10 -19.23
C GLU A 26 12.65 4.49 -18.73
N ILE A 27 11.68 3.59 -18.82
CA ILE A 27 10.31 3.82 -18.31
C ILE A 27 10.30 3.99 -16.79
N ALA A 28 11.09 3.20 -16.05
CA ALA A 28 11.17 3.33 -14.60
C ALA A 28 11.80 4.66 -14.16
N GLU A 29 12.65 5.26 -14.97
CA GLU A 29 13.22 6.60 -14.74
C GLU A 29 12.23 7.72 -15.13
N GLU A 30 11.48 7.55 -16.23
CA GLU A 30 10.45 8.49 -16.69
C GLU A 30 9.24 8.54 -15.74
N TYR A 31 8.79 7.39 -15.25
CA TYR A 31 7.62 7.22 -14.35
C TYR A 31 8.00 6.90 -12.91
N GLY A 32 9.30 6.92 -12.59
CA GLY A 32 9.79 6.86 -11.23
C GLY A 32 9.24 8.03 -10.41
N ILE A 33 9.53 8.06 -9.10
CA ILE A 33 9.15 9.18 -8.24
C ILE A 33 9.74 10.46 -8.83
N SER A 34 8.93 11.18 -9.61
CA SER A 34 9.33 12.39 -10.30
C SER A 34 9.44 13.50 -9.26
N GLN A 35 10.28 14.49 -9.53
CA GLN A 35 10.33 15.69 -8.68
C GLN A 35 8.94 16.31 -8.52
N GLU A 36 8.07 16.20 -9.54
CA GLU A 36 6.68 16.62 -9.49
C GLU A 36 5.85 15.84 -8.45
N THR A 37 5.97 14.51 -8.40
CA THR A 37 5.30 13.72 -7.35
C THR A 37 5.81 14.05 -5.95
N LEU A 38 7.10 14.37 -5.79
CA LEU A 38 7.64 14.83 -4.51
C LEU A 38 7.13 16.22 -4.12
N THR A 39 7.03 17.14 -5.09
CA THR A 39 6.50 18.50 -4.83
C THR A 39 5.01 18.46 -4.48
N VAL A 40 4.21 17.62 -5.14
CA VAL A 40 2.78 17.48 -4.84
C VAL A 40 2.58 16.91 -3.43
N VAL A 41 3.39 15.93 -3.02
CA VAL A 41 3.35 15.37 -1.66
C VAL A 41 3.74 16.41 -0.60
N ASP A 42 4.68 17.31 -0.89
CA ASP A 42 5.09 18.40 0.02
C ASP A 42 4.00 19.49 0.13
N GLU A 43 3.38 19.89 -0.99
CA GLU A 43 2.26 20.84 -1.00
C GLU A 43 1.04 20.32 -0.21
N GLU A 44 0.66 19.06 -0.44
CA GLU A 44 -0.42 18.40 0.29
C GLU A 44 -0.11 18.35 1.80
N GLU A 45 1.12 17.98 2.17
CA GLU A 45 1.53 17.89 3.57
C GLU A 45 1.51 19.25 4.27
N GLN A 46 1.96 20.32 3.59
CA GLN A 46 1.88 21.68 4.12
C GLN A 46 0.43 22.14 4.30
N GLU A 47 -0.48 21.80 3.38
CA GLU A 47 -1.90 22.12 3.53
C GLU A 47 -2.51 21.42 4.75
N LEU A 48 -2.22 20.12 4.94
CA LEU A 48 -2.68 19.35 6.09
C LEU A 48 -2.19 19.98 7.40
N LEU A 49 -0.90 20.32 7.48
CA LEU A 49 -0.34 20.99 8.65
C LEU A 49 -0.98 22.36 8.91
N SER A 50 -1.26 23.14 7.87
CA SER A 50 -1.95 24.44 8.01
C SER A 50 -3.36 24.31 8.60
N LYS A 51 -4.02 23.17 8.38
CA LYS A 51 -5.32 22.82 8.96
C LYS A 51 -5.21 22.16 10.35
N GLY A 52 -3.99 21.99 10.86
CA GLY A 52 -3.74 21.29 12.13
C GLY A 52 -3.96 19.77 12.03
N LEU A 53 -3.88 19.21 10.82
CA LEU A 53 -3.99 17.77 10.58
C LEU A 53 -2.59 17.15 10.56
N PHE A 54 -2.47 15.96 11.14
CA PHE A 54 -1.20 15.25 11.29
C PHE A 54 -1.32 13.83 10.75
N LYS A 55 -0.20 13.29 10.25
CA LYS A 55 -0.09 11.89 9.82
C LYS A 55 0.23 11.01 11.03
N PHE A 56 -0.60 10.00 11.27
CA PHE A 56 -0.39 9.00 12.31
C PHE A 56 -0.37 7.61 11.69
N ARG A 57 0.37 6.68 12.30
CA ARG A 57 0.26 5.27 11.91
C ARG A 57 -1.11 4.75 12.31
N ALA A 58 -1.63 3.79 11.55
CA ALA A 58 -2.90 3.15 11.86
C ALA A 58 -2.88 2.52 13.27
N GLU A 59 -1.74 1.95 13.67
CA GLU A 59 -1.56 1.36 15.00
C GLU A 59 -1.70 2.41 16.12
N ASP A 60 -1.08 3.58 15.96
CA ASP A 60 -1.10 4.65 16.95
C ASP A 60 -2.52 5.21 17.09
N TYR A 61 -3.17 5.51 15.96
CA TYR A 61 -4.56 5.98 15.93
C TYR A 61 -5.52 4.98 16.59
N MET A 62 -5.40 3.68 16.26
CA MET A 62 -6.26 2.65 16.82
C MET A 62 -6.09 2.54 18.34
N SER A 63 -4.85 2.62 18.84
CA SER A 63 -4.57 2.56 20.27
C SER A 63 -5.19 3.72 21.04
N GLU A 64 -5.20 4.92 20.46
CA GLU A 64 -5.75 6.12 21.08
C GLU A 64 -7.28 6.06 21.15
N ILE A 65 -7.95 5.64 20.07
CA ILE A 65 -9.41 5.58 20.02
C ILE A 65 -9.99 4.33 20.70
N GLN A 66 -9.18 3.32 21.01
CA GLN A 66 -9.65 2.04 21.56
C GLN A 66 -10.48 2.23 22.83
N GLY A 67 -10.01 3.06 23.76
CA GLY A 67 -10.72 3.34 25.01
C GLY A 67 -12.06 4.03 24.78
N LEU A 68 -12.10 5.00 23.87
CA LEU A 68 -13.33 5.70 23.48
C LEU A 68 -14.32 4.74 22.80
N PHE A 69 -13.83 3.92 21.87
CA PHE A 69 -14.64 2.95 21.16
C PHE A 69 -15.26 1.94 22.13
N MET A 70 -14.47 1.39 23.05
CA MET A 70 -14.97 0.50 24.09
C MET A 70 -16.01 1.19 24.97
N SER A 71 -15.80 2.45 25.35
CA SER A 71 -16.78 3.19 26.16
C SER A 71 -18.07 3.54 25.41
N ALA A 72 -18.00 3.80 24.10
CA ALA A 72 -19.16 4.20 23.30
C ALA A 72 -19.98 3.01 22.81
N PHE A 73 -19.34 1.85 22.61
CA PHE A 73 -19.94 0.69 21.95
C PHE A 73 -19.85 -0.61 22.77
N SER A 74 -19.51 -0.56 24.06
CA SER A 74 -19.35 -1.75 24.93
C SER A 74 -20.56 -2.69 24.94
N ASP A 75 -21.76 -2.18 24.69
CA ASP A 75 -23.01 -2.96 24.71
C ASP A 75 -23.43 -3.46 23.31
N VAL A 76 -22.70 -3.09 22.26
CA VAL A 76 -22.97 -3.59 20.91
C VAL A 76 -22.39 -5.00 20.81
N LYS A 77 -23.19 -5.98 21.21
CA LYS A 77 -22.94 -7.37 20.81
C LYS A 77 -22.93 -7.40 19.28
N PRO A 78 -21.80 -7.73 18.62
CA PRO A 78 -21.81 -7.86 17.17
C PRO A 78 -22.84 -8.93 16.83
N SER A 79 -23.95 -8.53 16.23
CA SER A 79 -24.86 -9.45 15.57
C SER A 79 -24.14 -9.94 14.32
N MET A 80 -23.21 -10.87 14.51
CA MET A 80 -22.87 -11.82 13.46
C MET A 80 -24.12 -12.67 13.28
N ALA A 81 -25.10 -12.13 12.55
CA ALA A 81 -26.14 -12.97 11.98
C ALA A 81 -25.38 -14.07 11.22
N PRO A 82 -25.64 -15.36 11.52
CA PRO A 82 -25.02 -16.41 10.74
C PRO A 82 -25.43 -16.16 9.29
N LEU A 83 -24.46 -16.12 8.38
CA LEU A 83 -24.74 -16.22 6.96
C LEU A 83 -25.52 -17.53 6.80
N ASP A 84 -26.82 -17.41 6.57
CA ASP A 84 -27.75 -18.51 6.42
C ASP A 84 -27.26 -19.40 5.28
N ALA A 85 -26.63 -20.52 5.64
CA ALA A 85 -26.08 -21.50 4.72
C ALA A 85 -27.18 -22.38 4.11
N THR A 86 -28.34 -21.81 3.80
CA THR A 86 -29.42 -22.53 3.15
C THR A 86 -29.39 -22.25 1.64
N TYR A 87 -28.41 -22.86 0.97
CA TYR A 87 -28.54 -23.16 -0.46
C TYR A 87 -29.69 -24.18 -0.60
N GLN A 88 -30.89 -23.75 -0.99
CA GLN A 88 -31.89 -24.69 -1.50
C GLN A 88 -31.63 -24.93 -2.99
N PRO A 89 -31.40 -26.18 -3.44
CA PRO A 89 -31.38 -26.49 -4.86
C PRO A 89 -32.81 -26.42 -5.40
N LEU A 90 -32.99 -25.68 -6.49
CA LEU A 90 -34.24 -25.68 -7.25
C LEU A 90 -34.45 -27.10 -7.84
N HIS A 91 -35.45 -27.81 -7.35
CA HIS A 91 -35.96 -29.00 -8.04
C HIS A 91 -36.74 -28.54 -9.27
N PHE A 92 -36.27 -28.96 -10.46
CA PHE A 92 -37.05 -28.96 -11.69
C PHE A 92 -38.17 -30.01 -11.63
#